data_AF-A0A022QX99-F1
#
_entry.id   AF-A0A022QX99-F1
#
_cell.length_a   1.000
_cell.length_b   1.000
_cell.length_c   1.000
_cell.angle_alpha   90.00
_cell.angle_beta   90.00
_cell.angle_gamma   90.00
#
_symmetry.space_group_name_H-M   'P 1'
#
loop_
_entity.id
_entity.type
_entity.pdbx_description
1 polymer ?
#
loop_
_entity_poly.entity_id
_entity_poly.type
_entity_poly.pdbx_seq_one_letter_code
_entity_poly.pdbx_strand_id
1 'polypeptide(L)'
;MNTSHFLTPFIFFFFFFTTHFHTNAEAANSSCPINFDYVTTFPWDTSLCHAPPRPGCCQTLRSVFGMGLAIYLNRTSNFYLPDSNTSSSCMSDFHEKLLSMSISVPFYPACYDTNFFVNNPLTSCAGIRTVDDWTRIVDPYIQLESVCNGDLTRLTQCSMCRDAGLRINSYLVSLHPNSTKCFFFAVFYAAAIANEFGPEDRRISSCVLAIPMLPISTDDRKPNHRARNLIVGLLGGLTGLCTAGVCFIAYKKYTKKKKQDLLHQKYVLSVQSRVVLPNTGSKWFQVSELEQATNGFSEKNIIGRGGFGVVYKGTLSDGTEVAVKQILDMDSKCDDEFTNEAEIISKIRHRNLLALRGFCVTSESFKGKRRYLVYDYMPNGNLDDHIFNAREHLSWPQRKNIILDIAKGLGYLHYGIKPSIFHRDIKSTNILLDSEMKARVADFGLAKQTSEGQSHLTTRVAGTYGYLAPEYALYGQLTEKSDVYSFGIVILEIMSGRRVLVGSSEPSKILITDWAWELVKSGRVEEIFHGSIRDVGPKAVMERFVRVGILCAHVMVGLRPTVADALKMLEGDVDIPRLPDRPLPLSHEILQETSFTYSTFTSQESGGKSSIGSS
;
A
#
# COMPACT_ATOMS: atom_id res chain seq x y z
N MET A 1 -44.46 47.60 25.75
CA MET A 1 -45.00 46.78 26.86
C MET A 1 -44.03 45.62 27.01
N ASN A 2 -42.97 45.69 27.85
CA ASN A 2 -42.98 45.54 29.32
C ASN A 2 -43.95 44.42 29.74
N THR A 3 -43.53 43.32 30.37
CA THR A 3 -42.73 43.25 31.62
C THR A 3 -42.01 41.91 31.84
N SER A 4 -40.93 42.03 32.61
CA SER A 4 -40.08 41.03 33.29
C SER A 4 -40.72 40.38 34.53
N HIS A 5 -40.23 39.21 34.95
CA HIS A 5 -39.63 38.90 36.29
C HIS A 5 -39.36 37.37 36.41
N PHE A 6 -38.09 36.95 36.45
CA PHE A 6 -37.30 36.53 37.63
C PHE A 6 -37.66 35.15 38.21
N LEU A 7 -36.70 34.21 38.16
CA LEU A 7 -36.38 33.27 39.25
C LEU A 7 -34.99 32.62 39.02
N THR A 8 -34.21 32.62 40.08
CA THR A 8 -32.79 32.32 40.29
C THR A 8 -32.44 30.82 40.37
N PRO A 9 -31.19 30.40 40.11
CA PRO A 9 -30.73 29.03 40.36
C PRO A 9 -30.17 28.84 41.78
N PHE A 10 -30.45 27.66 42.37
CA PHE A 10 -29.98 27.23 43.68
C PHE A 10 -28.48 26.96 43.70
N ILE A 11 -27.81 27.51 44.72
CA ILE A 11 -26.43 27.26 45.12
C ILE A 11 -26.43 26.06 46.09
N PHE A 12 -25.67 25.01 45.78
CA PHE A 12 -25.26 24.01 46.76
C PHE A 12 -23.76 24.15 47.04
N PHE A 13 -23.43 24.65 48.22
CA PHE A 13 -22.11 24.61 48.83
C PHE A 13 -21.91 23.21 49.43
N PHE A 14 -20.86 22.51 49.03
CA PHE A 14 -20.29 21.42 49.83
C PHE A 14 -18.80 21.68 50.04
N PHE A 15 -18.46 21.87 51.32
CA PHE A 15 -17.11 21.97 51.86
C PHE A 15 -16.33 20.69 51.54
N PHE A 16 -15.19 20.81 50.86
CA PHE A 16 -14.17 19.78 50.87
C PHE A 16 -13.08 20.17 51.87
N PHE A 17 -13.00 19.38 52.95
CA PHE A 17 -11.84 19.27 53.82
C PHE A 17 -10.62 18.90 52.98
N THR A 18 -9.62 19.79 52.89
CA THR A 18 -8.29 19.43 52.43
C THR A 18 -7.57 18.69 53.55
N THR A 19 -7.57 17.36 53.50
CA THR A 19 -6.61 16.55 54.27
C THR A 19 -5.22 16.75 53.66
N HIS A 20 -4.33 17.43 54.39
CA HIS A 20 -2.90 17.42 54.13
C HIS A 20 -2.37 15.99 54.27
N PHE A 21 -2.22 15.29 53.16
CA PHE A 21 -1.24 14.22 53.06
C PHE A 21 0.09 14.84 52.64
N HIS A 22 0.98 15.02 53.62
CA HIS A 22 2.40 15.14 53.40
C HIS A 22 2.89 13.84 52.74
N THR A 23 3.03 13.82 51.43
CA THR A 23 3.95 12.91 50.76
C THR A 23 5.26 13.67 50.57
N ASN A 24 6.24 13.35 51.40
CA ASN A 24 7.64 13.72 51.19
C ASN A 24 8.09 13.08 49.87
N ALA A 25 7.92 13.81 48.76
CA ALA A 25 8.76 13.63 47.59
C ALA A 25 9.92 14.59 47.79
N GLU A 26 11.08 14.03 48.12
CA GLU A 26 12.35 14.76 48.02
C GLU A 26 12.42 15.39 46.63
N ALA A 27 12.29 16.71 46.56
CA ALA A 27 12.63 17.48 45.38
C ALA A 27 14.14 17.38 45.23
N ALA A 28 14.62 16.31 44.61
CA ALA A 28 15.97 16.25 44.09
C ALA A 28 16.12 17.46 43.15
N ASN A 29 17.05 18.35 43.50
CA ASN A 29 17.37 19.53 42.72
C ASN A 29 17.94 19.06 41.37
N SER A 30 17.08 18.85 40.37
CA SER A 30 17.46 18.28 39.08
C SER A 30 18.20 19.34 38.27
N SER A 31 19.51 19.45 38.44
CA SER A 31 20.37 20.31 37.62
C SER A 31 20.56 19.72 36.22
N CYS A 32 20.75 20.57 35.22
CA CYS A 32 21.07 20.08 33.88
C CYS A 32 22.46 19.42 33.85
N PRO A 33 22.61 18.18 33.37
CA PRO A 33 23.92 17.54 33.25
C PRO A 33 24.75 18.03 32.04
N ILE A 34 24.18 18.89 31.18
CA ILE A 34 24.81 19.40 29.96
C ILE A 34 25.33 20.81 30.20
N ASN A 35 26.62 21.05 29.92
CA ASN A 35 27.15 22.41 29.90
C ASN A 35 26.85 23.08 28.54
N PHE A 36 26.05 24.15 28.55
CA PHE A 36 25.70 24.94 27.37
C PHE A 36 26.60 26.16 27.10
N ASP A 37 27.77 26.27 27.75
CA ASP A 37 28.73 27.36 27.49
C ASP A 37 29.16 27.45 26.02
N TYR A 38 29.19 26.31 25.30
CA TYR A 38 29.49 26.29 23.86
C TYR A 38 28.52 27.14 23.03
N VAL A 39 27.31 27.41 23.52
CA VAL A 39 26.30 28.17 22.77
C VAL A 39 26.81 29.58 22.45
N THR A 40 27.57 30.19 23.36
CA THR A 40 28.12 31.54 23.18
C THR A 40 29.52 31.54 22.55
N THR A 41 30.26 30.43 22.64
CA THR A 41 31.66 30.36 22.18
C THR A 41 31.81 29.68 20.82
N PHE A 42 30.90 28.79 20.45
CA PHE A 42 30.95 28.06 19.18
C PHE A 42 30.56 28.99 18.02
N PRO A 43 31.28 28.98 16.88
CA PRO A 43 31.10 29.96 15.81
C PRO A 43 29.98 29.57 14.84
N TRP A 44 28.75 29.42 15.36
CA TRP A 44 27.54 29.19 14.57
C TRP A 44 26.88 30.50 14.14
N ASP A 45 26.19 30.47 13.00
CA ASP A 45 25.52 31.64 12.43
C ASP A 45 24.19 31.91 13.16
N THR A 46 24.15 33.01 13.91
CA THR A 46 22.98 33.46 14.67
C THR A 46 22.05 34.36 13.86
N SER A 47 22.42 34.76 12.63
CA SER A 47 21.71 35.77 11.82
C SER A 47 20.24 35.43 11.55
N LEU A 48 19.92 34.14 11.45
CA LEU A 48 18.55 33.66 11.22
C LEU A 48 17.64 33.82 12.44
N CYS A 49 18.22 33.95 13.64
CA CYS A 49 17.51 33.96 14.91
C CYS A 49 17.35 35.35 15.55
N HIS A 50 17.97 36.38 14.97
CA HIS A 50 17.74 37.77 15.38
C HIS A 50 16.40 38.30 14.85
N ALA A 51 15.79 39.24 15.58
CA ALA A 51 14.45 39.73 15.28
C ALA A 51 14.37 40.53 13.95
N PRO A 52 13.39 40.25 13.07
CA PRO A 52 12.42 39.16 13.13
C PRO A 52 13.03 37.80 12.73
N PRO A 53 12.76 36.71 13.48
CA PRO A 53 13.33 35.40 13.18
C PRO A 53 12.91 34.92 11.80
N ARG A 54 13.87 34.41 11.03
CA ARG A 54 13.65 33.93 9.66
C ARG A 54 13.31 32.44 9.64
N PRO A 55 12.64 31.93 8.58
CA PRO A 55 12.46 30.50 8.37
C PRO A 55 13.79 29.76 8.47
N GLY A 56 13.90 28.80 9.39
CA GLY A 56 15.14 28.06 9.67
C GLY A 56 15.70 28.23 11.08
N CYS A 57 15.36 29.30 11.81
CA CYS A 57 15.88 29.51 13.17
C CYS A 57 15.57 28.35 14.13
N CYS A 58 14.33 27.85 14.19
CA CYS A 58 14.00 26.72 15.06
C CYS A 58 14.83 25.46 14.73
N GLN A 59 15.15 25.22 13.45
CA GLN A 59 15.99 24.09 13.05
C GLN A 59 17.42 24.29 13.53
N THR A 60 17.98 25.49 13.36
CA THR A 60 19.32 25.84 13.87
C THR A 60 19.41 25.69 15.38
N LEU A 61 18.44 26.21 16.13
CA LEU A 61 18.44 26.10 17.59
C LEU A 61 18.34 24.63 18.04
N ARG A 62 17.51 23.80 17.38
CA ARG A 62 17.45 22.36 17.63
C ARG A 62 18.79 21.66 17.38
N SER A 63 19.50 22.04 16.31
CA SER A 63 20.82 21.50 15.99
C SER A 63 21.88 21.90 17.02
N VAL A 64 21.89 23.17 17.46
CA VAL A 64 22.81 23.66 18.50
C VAL A 64 22.55 22.95 19.82
N PHE A 65 21.28 22.82 20.25
CA PHE A 65 20.92 22.04 21.44
C PHE A 65 21.29 20.54 21.27
N GLY A 66 21.08 20.00 20.07
CA GLY A 66 21.46 18.64 19.70
C GLY A 66 22.96 18.36 19.83
N MET A 67 23.81 19.37 19.66
CA MET A 67 25.24 19.26 19.95
C MET A 67 25.49 18.93 21.42
N GLY A 68 24.79 19.59 22.34
CA GLY A 68 24.86 19.30 23.78
C GLY A 68 24.42 17.88 24.12
N LEU A 69 23.40 17.36 23.45
CA LEU A 69 22.96 15.97 23.62
C LEU A 69 23.97 14.97 23.06
N ALA A 70 24.63 15.28 21.95
CA ALA A 70 25.72 14.47 21.43
C ALA A 70 26.92 14.46 22.40
N ILE A 71 27.26 15.60 23.01
CA ILE A 71 28.28 15.68 24.07
C ILE A 71 27.88 14.83 25.28
N TYR A 72 26.62 14.90 25.70
CA TYR A 72 26.08 14.08 26.79
C TYR A 72 26.14 12.59 26.49
N LEU A 73 25.76 12.18 25.26
CA LEU A 73 25.84 10.80 24.79
C LEU A 73 27.28 10.29 24.81
N ASN A 74 28.24 11.09 24.33
CA ASN A 74 29.67 10.72 24.34
C ASN A 74 30.17 10.48 25.78
N ARG A 75 29.73 11.30 26.74
CA ARG A 75 30.18 11.20 28.14
C ARG A 75 29.49 10.09 28.93
N THR A 76 28.22 9.81 28.66
CA THR A 76 27.37 8.96 29.53
C THR A 76 26.90 7.69 28.86
N SER A 77 27.11 7.54 27.55
CA SER A 77 26.56 6.45 26.72
C SER A 77 25.03 6.36 26.73
N ASN A 78 24.32 7.41 27.17
CA ASN A 78 22.86 7.46 27.23
C ASN A 78 22.28 8.40 26.17
N PHE A 79 21.24 7.96 25.45
CA PHE A 79 20.54 8.77 24.46
C PHE A 79 19.47 9.70 25.07
N TYR A 80 19.04 9.44 26.30
CA TYR A 80 17.97 10.18 26.97
C TYR A 80 18.48 10.90 28.22
N LEU A 81 17.85 12.03 28.53
CA LEU A 81 17.94 12.65 29.83
C LEU A 81 17.15 11.83 30.87
N PRO A 82 17.55 11.86 32.16
CA PRO A 82 16.97 10.99 33.20
C PRO A 82 15.45 11.14 33.37
N ASP A 83 14.94 12.37 33.31
CA ASP A 83 13.54 12.69 33.61
C ASP A 83 13.11 14.05 33.03
N SER A 84 11.81 14.34 33.10
CA SER A 84 11.20 15.57 32.57
C SER A 84 11.64 16.84 33.31
N ASN A 85 11.93 16.76 34.61
CA ASN A 85 12.43 17.90 35.37
C ASN A 85 13.86 18.25 34.93
N THR A 86 14.73 17.25 34.78
CA THR A 86 16.08 17.43 34.23
C THR A 86 16.05 18.02 32.82
N SER A 87 15.14 17.54 31.95
CA SER A 87 14.95 18.10 30.62
C SER A 87 14.50 19.58 30.66
N SER A 88 13.61 19.92 31.59
CA SER A 88 13.15 21.30 31.78
C SER A 88 14.27 22.22 32.27
N SER A 89 15.09 21.76 33.21
CA SER A 89 16.28 22.49 33.66
C SER A 89 17.27 22.75 32.53
N CYS A 90 17.57 21.73 31.70
CA CYS A 90 18.44 21.93 30.54
C CYS A 90 17.90 22.93 29.52
N MET A 91 16.59 22.94 29.31
CA MET A 91 15.94 23.92 28.44
C MET A 91 16.00 25.34 29.02
N SER A 92 16.01 25.49 30.35
CA SER A 92 16.18 26.79 31.02
C SER A 92 17.61 27.30 30.87
N ASP A 93 18.61 26.46 31.15
CA ASP A 93 20.03 26.83 31.05
C ASP A 93 20.41 27.22 29.61
N PHE A 94 19.92 26.47 28.62
CA PHE A 94 20.10 26.80 27.21
C PHE A 94 19.44 28.14 26.84
N HIS A 95 18.24 28.41 27.37
CA HIS A 95 17.55 29.67 27.12
C HIS A 95 18.32 30.87 27.66
N GLU A 96 18.89 30.75 28.87
CA GLU A 96 19.74 31.80 29.46
C GLU A 96 20.93 32.14 28.57
N LYS A 97 21.59 31.12 27.99
CA LYS A 97 22.69 31.34 27.03
C LYS A 97 22.23 32.08 25.79
N LEU A 98 21.08 31.74 25.21
CA LEU A 98 20.53 32.44 24.05
C LEU A 98 20.18 33.92 24.36
N LEU A 99 19.60 34.17 25.53
CA LEU A 99 19.31 35.54 25.99
C LEU A 99 20.60 36.37 26.10
N SER A 100 21.69 35.78 26.59
CA SER A 100 22.99 36.46 26.66
C SER A 100 23.54 36.89 25.29
N MET A 101 23.10 36.23 24.21
CA MET A 101 23.47 36.55 22.81
C MET A 101 22.48 37.50 22.13
N SER A 102 21.56 38.13 22.89
CA SER A 102 20.48 38.99 22.38
C SER A 102 19.49 38.26 21.45
N ILE A 103 19.41 36.93 21.53
CA ILE A 103 18.45 36.11 20.78
C ILE A 103 17.18 35.98 21.62
N SER A 104 16.25 36.93 21.45
CA SER A 104 14.93 36.88 22.07
C SER A 104 13.99 35.97 21.26
N VAL A 105 13.56 34.86 21.87
CA VAL A 105 12.65 33.89 21.23
C VAL A 105 11.26 33.98 21.88
N PRO A 106 10.33 34.80 21.38
CA PRO A 106 8.93 34.79 21.84
C PRO A 106 8.20 33.46 21.55
N PHE A 107 8.87 32.51 20.88
CA PHE A 107 8.37 31.21 20.42
C PHE A 107 8.98 30.01 21.18
N TYR A 108 9.36 30.18 22.45
CA TYR A 108 9.98 29.14 23.29
C TYR A 108 9.26 27.77 23.24
N PRO A 109 7.91 27.68 23.21
CA PRO A 109 7.20 26.39 23.07
C PRO A 109 7.05 25.87 21.63
N ALA A 110 7.26 26.72 20.61
CA ALA A 110 7.01 26.33 19.21
C ALA A 110 8.24 25.66 18.56
N CYS A 111 9.44 26.03 19.00
CA CYS A 111 10.66 25.39 18.50
C CYS A 111 10.99 24.09 19.24
N TYR A 112 10.44 23.81 20.43
CA TYR A 112 10.82 22.64 21.25
C TYR A 112 9.62 21.91 21.83
N ASP A 113 9.69 20.58 21.79
CA ASP A 113 8.82 19.69 22.56
C ASP A 113 9.64 19.22 23.77
N THR A 114 9.24 19.59 24.99
CA THR A 114 9.99 19.28 26.22
C THR A 114 10.05 17.78 26.51
N ASN A 115 9.15 16.98 25.91
CA ASN A 115 9.17 15.52 26.00
C ASN A 115 10.01 14.86 24.90
N PHE A 116 10.73 15.65 24.11
CA PHE A 116 11.53 15.12 23.02
C PHE A 116 12.70 14.26 23.53
N PHE A 117 13.34 14.68 24.63
CA PHE A 117 14.64 14.17 25.10
C PHE A 117 14.56 13.23 26.31
N VAL A 118 13.35 12.87 26.73
CA VAL A 118 13.08 11.92 27.82
C VAL A 118 12.55 10.63 27.23
N ASN A 119 12.92 9.50 27.83
CA ASN A 119 12.49 8.19 27.38
C ASN A 119 10.95 8.06 27.49
N ASN A 120 10.28 7.81 26.36
CA ASN A 120 8.87 7.45 26.32
C ASN A 120 8.71 6.00 25.87
N PRO A 121 8.21 5.09 26.74
CA PRO A 121 8.06 3.67 26.42
C PRO A 121 7.19 3.40 25.18
N LEU A 122 6.24 4.28 24.86
CA LEU A 122 5.26 4.08 23.79
C LEU A 122 5.76 4.49 22.39
N THR A 123 6.79 5.34 22.30
CA THR A 123 7.22 5.96 21.02
C THR A 123 8.74 5.98 20.81
N SER A 124 9.51 5.32 21.69
CA SER A 124 10.98 5.29 21.63
C SER A 124 11.51 4.69 20.32
N CYS A 125 12.72 5.09 19.92
CA CYS A 125 13.34 4.56 18.71
C CYS A 125 13.80 3.11 18.91
N ALA A 126 13.02 2.14 18.40
CA ALA A 126 13.33 0.72 18.45
C ALA A 126 13.78 0.20 19.84
N GLY A 127 13.33 0.84 20.92
CA GLY A 127 13.73 0.50 22.30
C GLY A 127 15.17 0.87 22.69
N ILE A 128 15.94 1.56 21.84
CA ILE A 128 17.33 1.95 22.10
C ILE A 128 17.37 3.00 23.22
N ARG A 129 18.18 2.75 24.25
CA ARG A 129 18.41 3.70 25.36
C ARG A 129 19.88 4.07 25.51
N THR A 130 20.78 3.11 25.29
CA THR A 130 22.22 3.28 25.45
C THR A 130 22.98 3.02 24.15
N VAL A 131 24.27 3.38 24.13
CA VAL A 131 25.22 2.99 23.07
C VAL A 131 25.30 1.46 22.93
N ASP A 132 25.21 0.70 24.03
CA ASP A 132 25.21 -0.76 23.96
C ASP A 132 23.96 -1.32 23.28
N ASP A 133 22.78 -0.74 23.56
CA ASP A 133 21.56 -1.08 22.84
C ASP A 133 21.69 -0.79 21.34
N TRP A 134 22.30 0.33 20.99
CA TRP A 134 22.56 0.72 19.61
C TRP A 134 23.42 -0.32 18.90
N THR A 135 24.57 -0.68 19.48
CA THR A 135 25.51 -1.66 18.90
C THR A 135 24.89 -3.04 18.74
N ARG A 136 23.93 -3.40 19.61
CA ARG A 136 23.21 -4.68 19.53
C ARG A 136 22.09 -4.69 18.48
N ILE A 137 21.40 -3.57 18.28
CA ILE A 137 20.19 -3.48 17.46
C ILE A 137 20.50 -3.05 16.02
N VAL A 138 21.48 -2.16 15.83
CA VAL A 138 21.79 -1.61 14.50
C VAL A 138 22.60 -2.61 13.69
N ASP A 139 22.14 -2.88 12.47
CA ASP A 139 22.77 -3.82 11.56
C ASP A 139 24.24 -3.42 11.25
N PRO A 140 25.22 -4.30 11.56
CA PRO A 140 26.63 -4.07 11.28
C PRO A 140 26.94 -3.77 9.80
N TYR A 141 26.10 -4.23 8.87
CA TYR A 141 26.28 -4.01 7.44
C TYR A 141 25.97 -2.58 6.98
N ILE A 142 25.32 -1.75 7.80
CA ILE A 142 24.98 -0.35 7.41
C ILE A 142 26.20 0.60 7.52
N GLN A 143 27.30 0.15 8.15
CA GLN A 143 28.63 0.79 8.09
C GLN A 143 28.66 2.29 8.45
N LEU A 144 27.93 2.71 9.49
CA LEU A 144 27.93 4.13 9.90
C LEU A 144 29.31 4.61 10.35
N GLU A 145 29.99 3.81 11.17
CA GLU A 145 31.31 4.15 11.74
C GLU A 145 32.37 4.29 10.65
N SER A 146 32.44 3.35 9.70
CA SER A 146 33.44 3.43 8.64
C SER A 146 33.21 4.62 7.69
N VAL A 147 31.97 5.03 7.48
CA VAL A 147 31.62 6.10 6.53
C VAL A 147 31.64 7.48 7.18
N CYS A 148 31.29 7.57 8.46
CA CYS A 148 31.28 8.83 9.20
C CYS A 148 32.59 9.14 9.91
N ASN A 149 33.52 8.19 10.04
CA ASN A 149 34.82 8.45 10.67
C ASN A 149 35.74 9.30 9.77
N GLY A 150 36.53 10.20 10.39
CA GLY A 150 37.48 11.07 9.71
C GLY A 150 36.91 12.42 9.23
N ASP A 151 37.58 13.04 8.25
CA ASP A 151 37.33 14.43 7.82
C ASP A 151 36.10 14.56 6.89
N LEU A 152 35.03 15.18 7.41
CA LEU A 152 33.78 15.44 6.69
C LEU A 152 33.72 16.80 5.97
N THR A 153 34.83 17.53 5.83
CA THR A 153 34.87 18.82 5.11
C THR A 153 34.49 18.68 3.64
N ARG A 154 34.79 17.52 3.03
CA ARG A 154 34.46 17.23 1.64
C ARG A 154 32.97 16.87 1.50
N LEU A 155 32.27 17.55 0.59
CA LEU A 155 30.83 17.34 0.33
C LEU A 155 30.47 15.87 0.06
N THR A 156 31.37 15.13 -0.61
CA THR A 156 31.18 13.70 -0.90
C THR A 156 31.17 12.86 0.37
N GLN A 157 32.15 13.01 1.25
CA GLN A 157 32.25 12.28 2.52
C GLN A 157 31.07 12.61 3.43
N CYS A 158 30.75 13.90 3.54
CA CYS A 158 29.59 14.36 4.29
C CYS A 158 28.28 13.74 3.77
N SER A 159 28.09 13.72 2.44
CA SER A 159 26.90 13.12 1.84
C SER A 159 26.79 11.62 2.13
N MET A 160 27.90 10.89 2.06
CA MET A 160 27.93 9.46 2.35
C MET A 160 27.57 9.17 3.82
N CYS A 161 28.10 9.97 4.76
CA CYS A 161 27.77 9.85 6.18
C CYS A 161 26.28 10.13 6.44
N ARG A 162 25.73 11.18 5.83
CA ARG A 162 24.29 11.52 5.95
C ARG A 162 23.40 10.44 5.34
N ASP A 163 23.77 9.88 4.20
CA ASP A 163 23.04 8.80 3.54
C ASP A 163 23.06 7.50 4.37
N ALA A 164 24.18 7.20 5.04
CA ALA A 164 24.27 6.09 6.00
C ALA A 164 23.31 6.29 7.18
N GLY A 165 23.25 7.50 7.75
CA GLY A 165 22.29 7.85 8.80
C GLY A 165 20.83 7.70 8.37
N LEU A 166 20.50 8.06 7.13
CA LEU A 166 19.14 7.87 6.57
C LEU A 166 18.78 6.39 6.39
N ARG A 167 19.73 5.54 5.97
CA ARG A 167 19.53 4.09 5.89
C ARG A 167 19.23 3.49 7.27
N ILE A 168 19.98 3.90 8.30
CA ILE A 168 19.74 3.44 9.68
C ILE A 168 18.38 3.90 10.17
N ASN A 169 17.99 5.14 9.90
CA ASN A 169 16.65 5.61 10.26
C ASN A 169 15.56 4.75 9.59
N SER A 170 15.68 4.43 8.29
CA SER A 170 14.73 3.56 7.61
C SER A 170 14.69 2.14 8.19
N TYR A 171 15.84 1.61 8.59
CA TYR A 171 15.96 0.30 9.22
C TYR A 171 15.32 0.27 10.62
N LEU A 172 15.63 1.23 11.49
CA LEU A 172 15.07 1.27 12.84
C LEU A 172 13.55 1.49 12.85
N VAL A 173 13.03 2.24 11.88
CA VAL A 173 11.57 2.40 11.69
C VAL A 173 10.92 1.12 11.15
N SER A 174 11.60 0.32 10.34
CA SER A 174 11.04 -0.95 9.84
C SER A 174 10.96 -2.04 10.92
N LEU A 175 11.86 -2.02 11.92
CA LEU A 175 11.81 -2.95 13.05
C LEU A 175 10.58 -2.72 13.95
N HIS A 176 10.19 -1.46 14.15
CA HIS A 176 9.03 -1.09 14.96
C HIS A 176 8.30 0.08 14.29
N PRO A 177 7.14 -0.13 13.62
CA PRO A 177 6.44 0.90 12.87
C PRO A 177 5.99 2.13 13.68
N ASN A 178 5.89 2.00 15.01
CA ASN A 178 5.55 3.09 15.93
C ASN A 178 6.78 3.87 16.45
N SER A 179 7.99 3.51 16.02
CA SER A 179 9.21 4.21 16.40
C SER A 179 9.20 5.64 15.89
N THR A 180 9.45 6.59 16.79
CA THR A 180 9.65 7.99 16.44
C THR A 180 11.08 8.41 16.78
N LYS A 181 11.52 9.57 16.25
CA LYS A 181 12.81 10.20 16.61
C LYS A 181 14.09 9.41 16.23
N CYS A 182 13.99 8.27 15.54
CA CYS A 182 15.15 7.44 15.18
C CYS A 182 16.24 8.16 14.38
N PHE A 183 15.86 9.12 13.54
CA PHE A 183 16.82 9.92 12.80
C PHE A 183 17.80 10.68 13.71
N PHE A 184 17.32 11.18 14.85
CA PHE A 184 18.17 11.91 15.80
C PHE A 184 19.16 11.00 16.51
N PHE A 185 18.81 9.74 16.75
CA PHE A 185 19.71 8.76 17.32
C PHE A 185 20.88 8.49 16.37
N ALA A 186 20.61 8.34 15.07
CA ALA A 186 21.65 8.21 14.06
C ALA A 186 22.54 9.46 13.98
N VAL A 187 21.96 10.65 14.06
CA VAL A 187 22.72 11.92 14.06
C VAL A 187 23.61 12.03 15.30
N PHE A 188 23.09 11.74 16.50
CA PHE A 188 23.86 11.84 17.74
C PHE A 188 24.95 10.78 17.80
N TYR A 189 24.66 9.53 17.42
CA TYR A 189 25.68 8.49 17.35
C TYR A 189 26.78 8.85 16.34
N ALA A 190 26.40 9.36 15.15
CA ALA A 190 27.35 9.78 14.14
C ALA A 190 28.28 10.90 14.61
N ALA A 191 27.74 11.89 15.33
CA ALA A 191 28.50 13.03 15.84
C ALA A 191 29.30 12.72 17.11
N ALA A 192 28.79 11.85 17.99
CA ALA A 192 29.35 11.59 19.32
C ALA A 192 30.30 10.39 19.37
N ILE A 193 29.99 9.31 18.65
CA ILE A 193 30.65 8.00 18.78
C ILE A 193 31.37 7.61 17.49
N ALA A 194 30.70 7.74 16.34
CA ALA A 194 31.21 7.24 15.07
C ALA A 194 32.35 8.09 14.47
N ASN A 195 32.51 9.33 14.91
CA ASN A 195 33.53 10.24 14.41
C ASN A 195 34.51 10.65 15.52
N GLU A 196 35.81 10.46 15.27
CA GLU A 196 36.88 10.74 16.22
C GLU A 196 37.05 12.21 16.64
N PHE A 197 36.61 13.17 15.81
CA PHE A 197 36.72 14.60 16.13
C PHE A 197 35.61 15.10 17.06
N GLY A 198 34.50 14.35 17.16
CA GLY A 198 33.39 14.65 18.06
C GLY A 198 32.47 15.79 17.60
N PRO A 199 31.43 16.09 18.39
CA PRO A 199 30.34 16.97 18.00
C PRO A 199 30.71 18.46 18.01
N GLU A 200 31.79 18.85 18.68
CA GLU A 200 32.29 20.23 18.79
C GLU A 200 33.26 20.63 17.66
N ASP A 201 33.64 19.69 16.78
CA ASP A 201 34.46 20.01 15.62
C ASP A 201 33.61 20.60 14.50
N ARG A 202 34.01 21.78 13.97
CA ARG A 202 33.24 22.52 12.95
C ARG A 202 32.88 21.68 11.72
N ARG A 203 33.73 20.71 11.33
CA ARG A 203 33.52 19.84 10.17
C ARG A 203 32.37 18.88 10.43
N ILE A 204 32.28 18.37 11.65
CA ILE A 204 31.25 17.42 12.08
C ILE A 204 29.95 18.15 12.39
N SER A 205 30.01 19.24 13.14
CA SER A 205 28.80 19.99 13.51
C SER A 205 28.12 20.60 12.27
N SER A 206 28.87 21.06 11.26
CA SER A 206 28.28 21.56 10.02
C SER A 206 27.69 20.46 9.13
N CYS A 207 28.32 19.29 9.08
CA CYS A 207 27.87 18.18 8.26
C CYS A 207 26.75 17.36 8.92
N VAL A 208 27.01 16.81 10.10
CA VAL A 208 26.17 15.81 10.78
C VAL A 208 25.04 16.49 11.55
N LEU A 209 25.37 17.54 12.32
CA LEU A 209 24.38 18.29 13.11
C LEU A 209 23.70 19.41 12.30
N ALA A 210 24.17 19.69 11.08
CA ALA A 210 23.66 20.74 10.19
C ALA A 210 23.67 22.15 10.82
N ILE A 211 24.67 22.45 11.66
CA ILE A 211 24.84 23.77 12.28
C ILE A 211 25.43 24.74 11.24
N PRO A 212 24.75 25.85 10.90
CA PRO A 212 25.31 26.85 9.99
C PRO A 212 26.51 27.55 10.64
N MET A 213 27.61 27.68 9.92
CA MET A 213 28.88 28.21 10.45
C MET A 213 29.11 29.65 10.03
N LEU A 214 29.69 30.45 10.93
CA LEU A 214 30.24 31.76 10.56
C LEU A 214 31.48 31.59 9.66
N PRO A 215 31.65 32.42 8.61
CA PRO A 215 32.85 32.40 7.78
C PRO A 215 34.11 32.64 8.63
N ILE A 216 35.17 31.87 8.42
CA ILE A 216 36.47 32.15 9.03
C ILE A 216 36.99 33.44 8.40
N SER A 217 37.15 34.51 9.18
CA SER A 217 37.93 35.65 8.71
C SER A 217 39.38 35.21 8.59
N THR A 218 39.85 35.02 7.36
CA THR A 218 41.27 34.86 7.11
C THR A 218 41.95 36.20 7.36
N ASP A 219 42.74 36.25 8.42
CA ASP A 219 43.56 37.38 8.83
C ASP A 219 44.65 37.71 7.79
N ASP A 220 45.08 38.97 7.85
CA ASP A 220 45.74 39.79 6.84
C ASP A 220 46.94 39.19 6.07
N ARG A 221 46.81 39.13 4.74
CA ARG A 221 47.92 39.41 3.80
C ARG A 221 47.40 40.20 2.59
N LYS A 222 47.70 41.50 2.56
CA LYS A 222 47.38 42.42 1.45
C LYS A 222 47.90 41.88 0.10
N PRO A 223 47.06 41.64 -0.92
CA PRO A 223 47.53 41.37 -2.26
C PRO A 223 47.50 42.64 -3.14
N ASN A 224 48.52 42.71 -3.98
CA ASN A 224 48.87 43.81 -4.88
C ASN A 224 47.77 44.11 -5.93
N HIS A 225 47.67 45.37 -6.37
CA HIS A 225 46.55 45.96 -7.15
C HIS A 225 46.21 45.24 -8.48
N ARG A 226 47.09 44.36 -8.99
CA ARG A 226 46.85 43.51 -10.17
C ARG A 226 45.95 42.29 -9.88
N ALA A 227 45.95 41.76 -8.65
CA ALA A 227 45.15 40.60 -8.28
C ALA A 227 43.65 40.92 -8.18
N ARG A 228 43.28 42.14 -7.75
CA ARG A 228 41.87 42.59 -7.62
C ARG A 228 41.11 42.52 -8.94
N ASN A 229 41.72 42.93 -10.05
CA ASN A 229 41.07 42.91 -11.37
C ASN A 229 40.94 41.47 -11.92
N LEU A 230 41.88 40.59 -11.59
CA LEU A 230 41.82 39.17 -11.95
C LEU A 230 40.75 38.43 -11.14
N ILE A 231 40.64 38.72 -9.84
CA ILE A 231 39.65 38.11 -8.93
C ILE A 231 38.23 38.55 -9.30
N VAL A 232 37.99 39.83 -9.60
CA VAL A 232 36.66 40.32 -10.03
C VAL A 232 36.25 39.70 -11.38
N GLY A 233 37.20 39.55 -12.31
CA GLY A 233 36.96 38.84 -13.59
C GLY A 233 36.63 37.35 -13.40
N LEU A 234 37.35 36.66 -12.51
CA LEU A 234 37.09 35.24 -12.19
C LEU A 234 35.78 35.04 -11.42
N LEU A 235 35.45 35.91 -10.47
CA LEU A 235 34.20 35.86 -9.71
C LEU A 235 32.98 36.15 -10.60
N GLY A 236 33.10 37.11 -11.52
CA GLY A 236 32.10 37.40 -12.54
C GLY A 236 31.90 36.25 -13.53
N GLY A 237 32.99 35.61 -13.95
CA GLY A 237 32.95 34.41 -14.79
C GLY A 237 32.30 33.21 -14.11
N LEU A 238 32.63 32.95 -12.84
CA LEU A 238 32.04 31.86 -12.03
C LEU A 238 30.56 32.10 -11.76
N THR A 239 30.15 33.32 -11.39
CA THR A 239 28.73 33.65 -11.19
C THR A 239 27.94 33.60 -12.49
N GLY A 240 28.52 34.04 -13.62
CA GLY A 240 27.94 33.88 -14.95
C GLY A 240 27.76 32.42 -15.36
N LEU A 241 28.74 31.55 -15.09
CA LEU A 241 28.66 30.11 -15.36
C LEU A 241 27.65 29.40 -14.46
N CYS A 242 27.59 29.74 -13.16
CA CYS A 242 26.61 29.18 -12.24
C CYS A 242 25.18 29.60 -12.62
N THR A 243 24.95 30.87 -12.95
CA THR A 243 23.63 31.36 -13.38
C THR A 243 23.22 30.74 -14.73
N ALA A 244 24.13 30.66 -15.70
CA ALA A 244 23.89 29.95 -16.96
C ALA A 244 23.60 28.45 -16.73
N GLY A 245 24.29 27.80 -15.79
CA GLY A 245 24.04 26.41 -15.40
C GLY A 245 22.67 26.21 -14.77
N VAL A 246 22.26 27.09 -13.84
CA VAL A 246 20.91 27.06 -13.25
C VAL A 246 19.84 27.33 -14.30
N CYS A 247 20.03 28.32 -15.17
CA CYS A 247 19.14 28.60 -16.31
C CYS A 247 19.06 27.41 -17.27
N PHE A 248 20.18 26.73 -17.54
CA PHE A 248 20.21 25.53 -18.38
C PHE A 248 19.50 24.34 -17.73
N ILE A 249 19.66 24.14 -16.42
CA ILE A 249 18.94 23.11 -15.66
C ILE A 249 17.44 23.41 -15.62
N ALA A 250 17.06 24.67 -15.37
CA ALA A 250 15.68 25.13 -15.39
C ALA A 250 15.08 24.96 -16.79
N TYR A 251 15.81 25.32 -17.85
CA TYR A 251 15.43 25.11 -19.24
C TYR A 251 15.29 23.63 -19.58
N LYS A 252 16.22 22.76 -19.14
CA LYS A 252 16.10 21.30 -19.30
C LYS A 252 14.91 20.72 -18.55
N LYS A 253 14.64 21.18 -17.32
CA LYS A 253 13.46 20.78 -16.54
C LYS A 253 12.17 21.24 -17.22
N TYR A 254 12.13 22.48 -17.69
CA TYR A 254 10.99 23.06 -18.40
C TYR A 254 10.71 22.34 -19.73
N THR A 255 11.74 22.12 -20.55
CA THR A 255 11.60 21.37 -21.82
C THR A 255 11.23 19.92 -21.61
N LYS A 256 11.79 19.24 -20.59
CA LYS A 256 11.39 17.88 -20.20
C LYS A 256 9.92 17.83 -19.78
N LYS A 257 9.48 18.77 -18.93
CA LYS A 257 8.08 18.89 -18.48
C LYS A 257 7.16 19.14 -19.67
N LYS A 258 7.47 20.13 -20.52
CA LYS A 258 6.70 20.44 -21.74
C LYS A 258 6.60 19.23 -22.70
N LYS A 259 7.67 18.45 -22.85
CA LYS A 259 7.66 17.22 -23.67
C LYS A 259 6.76 16.15 -23.05
N GLN A 260 6.78 15.99 -21.73
CA GLN A 260 5.89 15.06 -21.01
C GLN A 260 4.42 15.48 -21.11
N ASP A 261 4.13 16.77 -20.96
CA ASP A 261 2.77 17.32 -21.09
C ASP A 261 2.23 17.11 -22.52
N LEU A 262 3.05 17.35 -23.55
CA LEU A 262 2.68 17.10 -24.95
C LEU A 262 2.44 15.61 -25.23
N LEU A 263 3.25 14.72 -24.66
CA LEU A 263 3.01 13.27 -24.76
C LEU A 263 1.72 12.86 -24.05
N HIS A 264 1.44 13.43 -22.88
CA HIS A 264 0.19 13.19 -22.17
C HIS A 264 -1.02 13.70 -22.95
N GLN A 265 -0.94 14.89 -23.53
CA GLN A 265 -2.01 15.45 -24.35
C GLN A 265 -2.27 14.58 -25.59
N LYS A 266 -1.21 14.09 -26.25
CA LYS A 266 -1.35 13.12 -27.36
C LYS A 266 -2.02 11.82 -26.89
N TYR A 267 -1.66 11.31 -25.72
CA TYR A 267 -2.29 10.13 -25.14
C TYR A 267 -3.78 10.37 -24.86
N VAL A 268 -4.13 11.47 -24.17
CA VAL A 268 -5.52 11.86 -23.87
C VAL A 268 -6.35 11.95 -25.16
N LEU A 269 -5.85 12.65 -26.18
CA LEU A 269 -6.54 12.77 -27.48
C LEU A 269 -6.69 11.41 -28.18
N SER A 270 -5.69 10.53 -28.07
CA SER A 270 -5.75 9.18 -28.64
C SER A 270 -6.80 8.31 -27.95
N VAL A 271 -6.94 8.39 -26.62
CA VAL A 271 -7.99 7.67 -25.88
C VAL A 271 -9.37 8.27 -26.16
N GLN A 272 -9.46 9.61 -26.16
CA GLN A 272 -10.72 10.31 -26.41
C GLN A 272 -11.30 9.96 -27.80
N SER A 273 -10.45 9.93 -28.83
CA SER A 273 -10.87 9.55 -30.18
C SER A 273 -11.29 8.09 -30.33
N ARG A 274 -10.76 7.18 -29.50
CA ARG A 274 -11.11 5.74 -29.54
C ARG A 274 -12.36 5.39 -28.73
N VAL A 275 -12.59 6.11 -27.63
CA VAL A 275 -13.57 5.72 -26.60
C VAL A 275 -14.82 6.63 -26.60
N VAL A 276 -14.67 7.92 -26.91
CA VAL A 276 -15.78 8.88 -27.02
C VAL A 276 -16.28 8.90 -28.46
N LEU A 277 -16.87 7.79 -28.90
CA LEU A 277 -17.64 7.74 -30.14
C LEU A 277 -19.04 8.31 -29.87
N PRO A 278 -19.70 8.98 -30.85
CA PRO A 278 -21.02 9.59 -30.66
C PRO A 278 -22.12 8.64 -30.14
N ASN A 279 -21.91 7.32 -30.25
CA ASN A 279 -22.89 6.28 -29.95
C ASN A 279 -22.53 5.40 -28.72
N THR A 280 -21.37 5.57 -28.08
CA THR A 280 -20.98 4.72 -26.93
C THR A 280 -21.64 5.14 -25.61
N GLY A 281 -22.06 6.40 -25.50
CA GLY A 281 -22.71 6.98 -24.31
C GLY A 281 -21.85 7.05 -23.05
N SER A 282 -20.54 6.74 -23.16
CA SER A 282 -19.57 6.97 -22.10
C SER A 282 -19.16 8.45 -22.06
N LYS A 283 -19.24 9.07 -20.89
CA LYS A 283 -18.91 10.48 -20.66
C LYS A 283 -17.41 10.67 -20.37
N TRP A 284 -16.84 11.75 -20.90
CA TRP A 284 -15.54 12.23 -20.44
C TRP A 284 -15.72 13.10 -19.19
N PHE A 285 -15.28 12.62 -18.03
CA PHE A 285 -15.41 13.34 -16.77
C PHE A 285 -14.21 14.27 -16.53
N GLN A 286 -14.47 15.43 -15.94
CA GLN A 286 -13.41 16.28 -15.40
C GLN A 286 -13.01 15.78 -14.01
N VAL A 287 -11.72 15.87 -13.67
CA VAL A 287 -11.24 15.41 -12.35
C VAL A 287 -11.92 16.17 -11.21
N SER A 288 -12.25 17.45 -11.40
CA SER A 288 -12.98 18.27 -10.43
C SER A 288 -14.38 17.74 -10.15
N GLU A 289 -15.07 17.20 -11.16
CA GLU A 289 -16.38 16.57 -11.00
C GLU A 289 -16.27 15.30 -10.13
N LEU A 290 -15.22 14.50 -10.36
CA LEU A 290 -14.95 13.31 -9.56
C LEU A 290 -14.48 13.64 -8.14
N GLU A 291 -13.65 14.68 -7.97
CA GLU A 291 -13.23 15.19 -6.67
C GLU A 291 -14.45 15.68 -5.87
N GLN A 292 -15.37 16.41 -6.49
CA GLN A 292 -16.61 16.83 -5.83
C GLN A 292 -17.48 15.62 -5.45
N ALA A 293 -17.69 14.68 -6.39
CA ALA A 293 -18.54 13.52 -6.18
C ALA A 293 -18.03 12.59 -5.07
N THR A 294 -16.72 12.47 -4.93
CA THR A 294 -16.07 11.56 -3.95
C THR A 294 -15.61 12.26 -2.67
N ASN A 295 -16.01 13.53 -2.47
CA ASN A 295 -15.56 14.37 -1.35
C ASN A 295 -14.02 14.42 -1.22
N GLY A 296 -13.35 14.75 -2.33
CA GLY A 296 -11.91 14.84 -2.44
C GLY A 296 -11.19 13.49 -2.41
N PHE A 297 -11.81 12.42 -2.93
CA PHE A 297 -11.32 11.04 -2.80
C PHE A 297 -11.07 10.63 -1.34
N SER A 298 -12.02 10.98 -0.45
CA SER A 298 -11.92 10.68 0.98
C SER A 298 -11.77 9.19 1.25
N GLU A 299 -10.92 8.82 2.21
CA GLU A 299 -10.77 7.41 2.62
C GLU A 299 -12.08 6.80 3.13
N LYS A 300 -12.99 7.62 3.68
CA LYS A 300 -14.31 7.18 4.13
C LYS A 300 -15.20 6.66 2.99
N ASN A 301 -14.92 7.08 1.77
CA ASN A 301 -15.67 6.69 0.58
C ASN A 301 -15.06 5.49 -0.13
N ILE A 302 -13.99 4.89 0.40
CA ILE A 302 -13.36 3.72 -0.23
C ILE A 302 -14.25 2.50 -0.04
N ILE A 303 -14.64 1.88 -1.15
CA ILE A 303 -15.44 0.65 -1.19
C ILE A 303 -14.64 -0.56 -1.69
N GLY A 304 -13.41 -0.36 -2.16
CA GLY A 304 -12.51 -1.44 -2.53
C GLY A 304 -11.06 -0.96 -2.70
N ARG A 305 -10.10 -1.81 -2.32
CA ARG A 305 -8.67 -1.64 -2.61
C ARG A 305 -8.13 -2.98 -3.15
N GLY A 306 -7.38 -2.95 -4.25
CA GLY A 306 -6.79 -4.14 -4.84
C GLY A 306 -5.62 -3.83 -5.77
N GLY A 307 -5.08 -4.86 -6.43
CA GLY A 307 -3.94 -4.72 -7.35
C GLY A 307 -4.20 -3.83 -8.56
N PHE A 308 -5.47 -3.54 -8.86
CA PHE A 308 -5.90 -2.68 -9.96
C PHE A 308 -6.20 -1.23 -9.52
N GLY A 309 -5.98 -0.89 -8.24
CA GLY A 309 -6.17 0.45 -7.71
C GLY A 309 -7.21 0.55 -6.58
N VAL A 310 -7.79 1.74 -6.41
CA VAL A 310 -8.73 2.08 -5.33
C VAL A 310 -10.06 2.48 -5.91
N VAL A 311 -11.16 1.96 -5.36
CA VAL A 311 -12.52 2.27 -5.78
C VAL A 311 -13.19 3.12 -4.71
N TYR A 312 -13.70 4.28 -5.12
CA TYR A 312 -14.41 5.23 -4.26
C TYR A 312 -15.89 5.25 -4.63
N LYS A 313 -16.78 5.23 -3.63
CA LYS A 313 -18.17 5.64 -3.79
C LYS A 313 -18.22 7.16 -3.97
N GLY A 314 -19.07 7.63 -4.87
CA GLY A 314 -19.36 9.05 -5.02
C GLY A 314 -20.80 9.30 -5.44
N THR A 315 -21.22 10.55 -5.35
CA THR A 315 -22.52 11.02 -5.81
C THR A 315 -22.30 12.19 -6.76
N LEU A 316 -22.69 12.01 -8.02
CA LEU A 316 -22.60 13.06 -9.04
C LEU A 316 -23.57 14.21 -8.72
N SER A 317 -23.40 15.36 -9.38
CA SER A 317 -24.23 16.55 -9.16
C SER A 317 -25.71 16.34 -9.49
N ASP A 318 -26.03 15.35 -10.34
CA ASP A 318 -27.40 14.94 -10.67
C ASP A 318 -28.01 13.98 -9.64
N GLY A 319 -27.28 13.64 -8.57
CA GLY A 319 -27.69 12.70 -7.53
C GLY A 319 -27.37 11.23 -7.84
N THR A 320 -26.79 10.92 -9.01
CA THR A 320 -26.44 9.54 -9.37
C THR A 320 -25.30 9.03 -8.49
N GLU A 321 -25.50 7.88 -7.85
CA GLU A 321 -24.43 7.17 -7.13
C GLU A 321 -23.51 6.42 -8.12
N VAL A 322 -22.21 6.63 -7.98
CA VAL A 322 -21.18 6.06 -8.85
C VAL A 322 -20.05 5.39 -8.07
N ALA A 323 -19.39 4.44 -8.72
CA ALA A 323 -18.12 3.88 -8.29
C ALA A 323 -16.99 4.43 -9.18
N VAL A 324 -16.02 5.10 -8.56
CA VAL A 324 -14.88 5.71 -9.23
C VAL A 324 -13.63 4.88 -8.92
N LYS A 325 -13.19 4.07 -9.90
CA LYS A 325 -11.96 3.27 -9.84
C LYS A 325 -10.77 4.12 -10.26
N GLN A 326 -9.93 4.49 -9.31
CA GLN A 326 -8.64 5.15 -9.53
C GLN A 326 -7.55 4.11 -9.77
N ILE A 327 -6.88 4.22 -10.91
CA ILE A 327 -5.72 3.39 -11.25
C ILE A 327 -4.47 4.02 -10.61
N LEU A 328 -3.84 3.31 -9.67
CA LEU A 328 -2.73 3.84 -8.84
C LEU A 328 -1.34 3.61 -9.44
N ASP A 329 -1.14 2.49 -10.13
CA ASP A 329 0.14 2.12 -10.71
C ASP A 329 0.13 2.46 -12.21
N MET A 330 1.16 3.16 -12.69
CA MET A 330 1.20 3.73 -14.05
C MET A 330 2.40 3.22 -14.85
N ASP A 331 2.81 1.98 -14.56
CA ASP A 331 3.65 1.20 -15.47
C ASP A 331 2.93 0.96 -16.79
N SER A 332 3.68 0.73 -17.88
CA SER A 332 3.12 0.55 -19.23
C SER A 332 2.02 -0.50 -19.31
N LYS A 333 2.10 -1.54 -18.46
CA LYS A 333 1.09 -2.60 -18.38
C LYS A 333 -0.26 -2.10 -17.86
N CYS A 334 -0.29 -1.18 -16.89
CA CYS A 334 -1.53 -0.66 -16.33
C CYS A 334 -2.18 0.39 -17.26
N ASP A 335 -1.36 1.11 -18.03
CA ASP A 335 -1.83 1.96 -19.14
C ASP A 335 -2.58 1.12 -20.20
N ASP A 336 -2.08 -0.08 -20.50
CA ASP A 336 -2.75 -1.01 -21.41
C ASP A 336 -4.08 -1.52 -20.82
N GLU A 337 -4.11 -1.91 -19.53
CA GLU A 337 -5.33 -2.37 -18.86
C GLU A 337 -6.43 -1.29 -18.84
N PHE A 338 -6.07 -0.04 -18.50
CA PHE A 338 -7.01 1.08 -18.55
C PHE A 338 -7.55 1.33 -19.97
N THR A 339 -6.64 1.35 -20.96
CA THR A 339 -7.03 1.62 -22.36
C THR A 339 -7.90 0.51 -22.90
N ASN A 340 -7.57 -0.74 -22.58
CA ASN A 340 -8.30 -1.93 -22.98
C ASN A 340 -9.69 -1.97 -22.35
N GLU A 341 -9.79 -1.73 -21.03
CA GLU A 341 -11.07 -1.64 -20.34
C GLU A 341 -11.92 -0.54 -20.98
N ALA A 342 -11.41 0.69 -21.09
CA ALA A 342 -12.14 1.82 -21.68
C ALA A 342 -12.62 1.53 -23.12
N GLU A 343 -11.76 0.95 -23.98
CA GLU A 343 -12.10 0.67 -25.38
C GLU A 343 -13.11 -0.47 -25.54
N ILE A 344 -12.96 -1.56 -24.78
CA ILE A 344 -13.84 -2.73 -24.86
C ILE A 344 -15.20 -2.39 -24.24
N ILE A 345 -15.22 -1.92 -23.00
CA ILE A 345 -16.46 -1.78 -22.24
C ILE A 345 -17.35 -0.65 -22.76
N SER A 346 -16.77 0.40 -23.36
CA SER A 346 -17.54 1.50 -23.96
C SER A 346 -18.42 1.04 -25.12
N LYS A 347 -18.08 -0.07 -25.77
CA LYS A 347 -18.79 -0.64 -26.93
C LYS A 347 -19.82 -1.72 -26.54
N ILE A 348 -19.92 -2.07 -25.26
CA ILE A 348 -20.72 -3.19 -24.77
C ILE A 348 -21.86 -2.66 -23.91
N ARG A 349 -23.10 -3.10 -24.19
CA ARG A 349 -24.25 -2.86 -23.33
C ARG A 349 -25.06 -4.13 -23.15
N HIS A 350 -25.08 -4.65 -21.93
CA HIS A 350 -25.86 -5.82 -21.57
C HIS A 350 -26.26 -5.75 -20.10
N ARG A 351 -27.46 -6.23 -19.74
CA ARG A 351 -28.00 -6.12 -18.37
C ARG A 351 -27.16 -6.83 -17.31
N ASN A 352 -26.43 -7.88 -17.71
CA ASN A 352 -25.57 -8.68 -16.84
C ASN A 352 -24.08 -8.33 -16.95
N LEU A 353 -23.73 -7.20 -17.58
CA LEU A 353 -22.36 -6.68 -17.64
C LEU A 353 -22.36 -5.28 -17.02
N LEU A 354 -21.32 -4.96 -16.24
CA LEU A 354 -21.21 -3.64 -15.62
C LEU A 354 -20.85 -2.60 -16.69
N ALA A 355 -21.77 -1.69 -16.98
CA ALA A 355 -21.57 -0.66 -18.00
C ALA A 355 -20.65 0.46 -17.48
N LEU A 356 -19.72 0.90 -18.32
CA LEU A 356 -18.89 2.07 -18.02
C LEU A 356 -19.66 3.35 -18.33
N ARG A 357 -19.89 4.14 -17.29
CA ARG A 357 -20.53 5.44 -17.39
C ARG A 357 -19.60 6.48 -18.01
N GLY A 358 -18.31 6.35 -17.74
CA GLY A 358 -17.30 7.20 -18.35
C GLY A 358 -15.94 7.05 -17.70
N PHE A 359 -15.06 7.98 -18.01
CA PHE A 359 -13.67 7.91 -17.59
C PHE A 359 -13.05 9.30 -17.53
N CYS A 360 -11.94 9.41 -16.80
CA CYS A 360 -11.18 10.63 -16.67
C CYS A 360 -9.69 10.30 -16.78
N VAL A 361 -8.97 11.05 -17.61
CA VAL A 361 -7.52 11.01 -17.71
C VAL A 361 -7.00 12.41 -17.42
N THR A 362 -6.18 12.54 -16.39
CA THR A 362 -5.58 13.83 -15.99
C THR A 362 -4.09 13.68 -15.71
N SER A 363 -3.36 14.77 -15.85
CA SER A 363 -1.96 14.88 -15.44
C SER A 363 -1.79 16.21 -14.74
N GLU A 364 -1.56 16.17 -13.43
CA GLU A 364 -1.33 17.36 -12.63
C GLU A 364 0.14 17.48 -12.25
N SER A 365 0.66 18.71 -12.26
CA SER A 365 2.07 19.01 -12.00
C SER A 365 2.57 18.49 -10.65
N PHE A 366 1.69 18.36 -9.65
CA PHE A 366 2.02 17.95 -8.28
C PHE A 366 1.45 16.57 -7.91
N LYS A 367 0.35 16.14 -8.52
CA LYS A 367 -0.32 14.85 -8.23
C LYS A 367 -0.01 13.75 -9.26
N GLY A 368 0.78 14.04 -10.30
CA GLY A 368 1.18 13.09 -11.33
C GLY A 368 0.08 12.77 -12.34
N LYS A 369 0.30 11.73 -13.15
CA LYS A 369 -0.71 11.18 -14.07
C LYS A 369 -1.72 10.38 -13.26
N ARG A 370 -3.01 10.62 -13.47
CA ARG A 370 -4.10 9.90 -12.81
C ARG A 370 -5.15 9.49 -13.83
N ARG A 371 -5.67 8.28 -13.67
CA ARG A 371 -6.69 7.69 -14.56
C ARG A 371 -7.82 7.14 -13.71
N TYR A 372 -9.04 7.38 -14.15
CA TYR A 372 -10.25 6.99 -13.46
C TYR A 372 -11.24 6.37 -14.41
N LEU A 373 -11.86 5.28 -13.98
CA LEU A 373 -13.01 4.66 -14.62
C LEU A 373 -14.23 4.87 -13.71
N VAL A 374 -15.36 5.23 -14.31
CA VAL A 374 -16.58 5.59 -13.59
C VAL A 374 -17.68 4.62 -13.99
N TYR A 375 -18.25 3.93 -13.01
CA TYR A 375 -19.33 2.96 -13.17
C TYR A 375 -20.52 3.36 -12.32
N ASP A 376 -21.68 2.77 -12.61
CA ASP A 376 -22.81 2.82 -11.68
C ASP A 376 -22.45 2.10 -10.38
N TYR A 377 -22.85 2.66 -9.23
CA TYR A 377 -22.59 2.06 -7.93
C TYR A 377 -23.44 0.79 -7.73
N MET A 378 -22.80 -0.29 -7.30
CA MET A 378 -23.44 -1.57 -7.01
C MET A 378 -23.63 -1.71 -5.48
N PRO A 379 -24.83 -1.46 -4.95
CA PRO A 379 -25.05 -1.32 -3.51
C PRO A 379 -24.84 -2.61 -2.72
N ASN A 380 -25.01 -3.77 -3.37
CA ASN A 380 -24.80 -5.06 -2.73
C ASN A 380 -23.36 -5.58 -2.88
N GLY A 381 -22.44 -4.79 -3.45
CA GLY A 381 -21.02 -5.15 -3.52
C GLY A 381 -20.72 -6.33 -4.45
N ASN A 382 -19.65 -7.07 -4.16
CA ASN A 382 -19.18 -8.21 -4.97
C ASN A 382 -19.67 -9.55 -4.39
N LEU A 383 -19.74 -10.57 -5.23
CA LEU A 383 -20.26 -11.90 -4.87
C LEU A 383 -19.38 -12.66 -3.85
N ASP A 384 -18.07 -12.43 -3.82
CA ASP A 384 -17.15 -13.09 -2.86
C ASP A 384 -17.60 -12.85 -1.41
N ASP A 385 -17.98 -11.61 -1.10
CA ASP A 385 -18.43 -11.23 0.24
C ASP A 385 -19.73 -11.95 0.64
N HIS A 386 -20.62 -12.23 -0.32
CA HIS A 386 -21.88 -12.94 -0.09
C HIS A 386 -21.73 -14.46 0.02
N ILE A 387 -20.65 -15.02 -0.54
CA ILE A 387 -20.38 -16.46 -0.46
C ILE A 387 -19.61 -16.78 0.82
N PHE A 388 -18.55 -16.01 1.14
CA PHE A 388 -17.56 -16.41 2.14
C PHE A 388 -17.57 -15.57 3.42
N ASN A 389 -17.96 -14.29 3.33
CA ASN A 389 -17.87 -13.33 4.44
C ASN A 389 -19.26 -12.88 4.94
N ALA A 390 -20.32 -13.55 4.50
CA ALA A 390 -21.68 -13.08 4.68
C ALA A 390 -22.22 -13.40 6.09
N ARG A 391 -22.85 -12.40 6.72
CA ARG A 391 -23.68 -12.63 7.92
C ARG A 391 -24.99 -13.34 7.57
N GLU A 392 -25.50 -13.06 6.38
CA GLU A 392 -26.68 -13.71 5.79
C GLU A 392 -26.29 -14.35 4.47
N HIS A 393 -26.41 -15.67 4.38
CA HIS A 393 -26.02 -16.40 3.17
C HIS A 393 -27.07 -16.27 2.07
N LEU A 394 -26.62 -16.25 0.82
CA LEU A 394 -27.50 -16.28 -0.35
C LEU A 394 -28.43 -17.50 -0.31
N SER A 395 -29.72 -17.25 -0.50
CA SER A 395 -30.74 -18.28 -0.70
C SER A 395 -30.50 -19.03 -2.02
N TRP A 396 -31.07 -20.23 -2.14
CA TRP A 396 -30.98 -21.00 -3.37
C TRP A 396 -31.50 -20.22 -4.62
N PRO A 397 -32.68 -19.56 -4.59
CA PRO A 397 -33.14 -18.77 -5.74
C PRO A 397 -32.16 -17.66 -6.14
N GLN A 398 -31.54 -16.97 -5.18
CA GLN A 398 -30.53 -15.95 -5.46
C GLN A 398 -29.29 -16.56 -6.13
N ARG A 399 -28.75 -17.66 -5.58
CA ARG A 399 -27.61 -18.39 -6.17
C ARG A 399 -27.89 -18.83 -7.60
N LYS A 400 -29.07 -19.43 -7.83
CA LYS A 400 -29.54 -19.82 -9.17
C LYS A 400 -29.53 -18.63 -10.13
N ASN A 401 -30.17 -17.52 -9.75
CA ASN A 401 -30.31 -16.35 -10.62
C ASN A 401 -28.95 -15.71 -10.93
N ILE A 402 -28.06 -15.61 -9.94
CA ILE A 402 -26.70 -15.10 -10.12
C ILE A 402 -25.93 -15.95 -11.14
N ILE A 403 -25.99 -17.28 -11.04
CA ILE A 403 -25.32 -18.19 -12.01
C ILE A 403 -25.86 -17.97 -13.43
N LEU A 404 -27.17 -17.86 -13.58
CA LEU A 404 -27.81 -17.64 -14.89
C LEU A 404 -27.46 -16.26 -15.47
N ASP A 405 -27.42 -15.23 -14.63
CA ASP A 405 -27.03 -13.87 -15.02
C ASP A 405 -25.59 -13.82 -15.54
N ILE A 406 -24.64 -14.48 -14.85
CA ILE A 406 -23.24 -14.59 -15.29
C ILE A 406 -23.18 -15.30 -16.66
N ALA A 407 -23.88 -16.43 -16.82
CA ALA A 407 -23.91 -17.18 -18.07
C ALA A 407 -24.47 -16.33 -19.24
N LYS A 408 -25.52 -15.54 -19.00
CA LYS A 408 -26.09 -14.62 -20.00
C LYS A 408 -25.10 -13.52 -20.39
N GLY A 409 -24.40 -12.93 -19.42
CA GLY A 409 -23.34 -11.96 -19.67
C GLY A 409 -22.21 -12.52 -20.53
N LEU A 410 -21.70 -13.70 -20.18
CA LEU A 410 -20.67 -14.40 -20.94
C LEU A 410 -21.15 -14.81 -22.34
N GLY A 411 -22.39 -15.31 -22.46
CA GLY A 411 -22.98 -15.64 -23.75
C GLY A 411 -23.04 -14.45 -24.70
N TYR A 412 -23.38 -13.26 -24.17
CA TYR A 412 -23.32 -12.02 -24.94
C TYR A 412 -21.90 -11.69 -25.41
N LEU A 413 -20.88 -11.81 -24.55
CA LEU A 413 -19.49 -11.52 -24.91
C LEU A 413 -18.94 -12.49 -25.97
N HIS A 414 -19.26 -13.78 -25.86
CA HIS A 414 -18.71 -14.80 -26.74
C HIS A 414 -19.45 -14.87 -28.09
N TYR A 415 -20.78 -14.70 -28.08
CA TYR A 415 -21.62 -14.98 -29.25
C TYR A 415 -22.52 -13.82 -29.66
N GLY A 416 -22.87 -12.92 -28.74
CA GLY A 416 -23.75 -11.77 -29.00
C GLY A 416 -23.07 -10.59 -29.70
N ILE A 417 -21.74 -10.52 -29.69
CA ILE A 417 -20.94 -9.45 -30.30
C ILE A 417 -19.82 -10.00 -31.18
N LYS A 418 -19.46 -9.22 -32.22
CA LYS A 418 -18.34 -9.51 -33.12
C LYS A 418 -17.41 -8.28 -33.24
N PRO A 419 -16.08 -8.45 -33.11
CA PRO A 419 -15.39 -9.68 -32.73
C PRO A 419 -15.75 -10.17 -31.32
N SER A 420 -15.67 -11.48 -31.09
CA SER A 420 -15.95 -12.10 -29.79
C SER A 420 -14.97 -11.59 -28.73
N ILE A 421 -15.43 -11.48 -27.49
CA ILE A 421 -14.66 -10.92 -26.39
C ILE A 421 -14.47 -11.96 -25.30
N PHE A 422 -13.22 -12.20 -24.92
CA PHE A 422 -12.86 -13.10 -23.83
C PHE A 422 -12.47 -12.27 -22.60
N HIS A 423 -13.10 -12.55 -21.46
CA HIS A 423 -12.98 -11.76 -20.24
C HIS A 423 -11.65 -12.00 -19.51
N ARG A 424 -11.21 -13.27 -19.43
CA ARG A 424 -9.95 -13.76 -18.81
C ARG A 424 -9.84 -13.67 -17.29
N ASP A 425 -10.70 -12.90 -16.61
CA ASP A 425 -10.68 -12.77 -15.14
C ASP A 425 -12.06 -12.96 -14.50
N ILE A 426 -12.77 -14.03 -14.91
CA ILE A 426 -14.03 -14.41 -14.27
C ILE A 426 -13.74 -15.05 -12.91
N LYS A 427 -14.24 -14.41 -11.85
CA LYS A 427 -14.12 -14.82 -10.46
C LYS A 427 -15.18 -14.12 -9.62
N SER A 428 -15.47 -14.64 -8.43
CA SER A 428 -16.48 -14.11 -7.51
C SER A 428 -16.26 -12.62 -7.14
N THR A 429 -15.02 -12.16 -6.99
CA THR A 429 -14.73 -10.73 -6.71
C THR A 429 -15.02 -9.77 -7.87
N ASN A 430 -15.12 -10.29 -9.10
CA ASN A 430 -15.45 -9.52 -10.31
C ASN A 430 -16.94 -9.66 -10.71
N ILE A 431 -17.76 -10.34 -9.91
CA ILE A 431 -19.21 -10.37 -10.09
C ILE A 431 -19.83 -9.40 -9.07
N LEU A 432 -20.39 -8.29 -9.54
CA LEU A 432 -21.06 -7.31 -8.69
C LEU A 432 -22.58 -7.53 -8.67
N LEU A 433 -23.22 -7.13 -7.57
CA LEU A 433 -24.65 -7.28 -7.35
C LEU A 433 -25.32 -5.91 -7.28
N ASP A 434 -26.32 -5.70 -8.15
CA ASP A 434 -27.12 -4.48 -8.11
C ASP A 434 -28.18 -4.51 -6.99
N SER A 435 -28.99 -3.46 -6.87
CA SER A 435 -30.01 -3.32 -5.81
C SER A 435 -31.05 -4.44 -5.79
N GLU A 436 -31.26 -5.15 -6.91
CA GLU A 436 -32.19 -6.26 -7.03
C GLU A 436 -31.49 -7.63 -6.85
N MET A 437 -30.23 -7.65 -6.40
CA MET A 437 -29.39 -8.86 -6.32
C MET A 437 -29.14 -9.54 -7.68
N LYS A 438 -29.22 -8.78 -8.79
CA LYS A 438 -28.86 -9.28 -10.12
C LYS A 438 -27.36 -9.15 -10.35
N ALA A 439 -26.78 -10.15 -10.99
CA ALA A 439 -25.34 -10.20 -11.20
C ALA A 439 -24.90 -9.43 -12.44
N ARG A 440 -23.79 -8.70 -12.28
CA ARG A 440 -23.11 -7.94 -13.33
C ARG A 440 -21.63 -8.29 -13.34
N VAL A 441 -21.16 -8.85 -14.45
CA VAL A 441 -19.74 -9.13 -14.66
C VAL A 441 -18.99 -7.81 -14.84
N ALA A 442 -17.92 -7.62 -14.07
CA ALA A 442 -17.11 -6.41 -14.03
C ALA A 442 -15.62 -6.70 -14.27
N ASP A 443 -14.83 -5.63 -14.40
CA ASP A 443 -13.37 -5.63 -14.60
C ASP A 443 -12.90 -6.22 -15.94
N PHE A 444 -12.94 -5.39 -16.97
CA PHE A 444 -12.54 -5.75 -18.33
C PHE A 444 -11.08 -5.42 -18.64
N GLY A 445 -10.27 -5.07 -17.64
CA GLY A 445 -8.87 -4.67 -17.82
C GLY A 445 -8.04 -5.69 -18.58
N LEU A 446 -8.31 -6.98 -18.38
CA LEU A 446 -7.61 -8.07 -19.05
C LEU A 446 -8.26 -8.56 -20.34
N ALA A 447 -9.47 -8.10 -20.69
CA ALA A 447 -10.28 -8.67 -21.77
C ALA A 447 -9.56 -8.63 -23.14
N LYS A 448 -9.90 -9.54 -24.05
CA LYS A 448 -9.32 -9.59 -25.40
C LYS A 448 -10.38 -9.84 -26.46
N GLN A 449 -10.25 -9.14 -27.59
CA GLN A 449 -11.04 -9.38 -28.79
C GLN A 449 -10.37 -10.45 -29.67
N THR A 450 -11.18 -11.31 -30.27
CA THR A 450 -10.73 -12.27 -31.30
C THR A 450 -10.42 -11.60 -32.62
N SER A 451 -9.41 -12.07 -33.34
CA SER A 451 -9.25 -11.77 -34.77
C SER A 451 -10.22 -12.62 -35.59
N GLU A 452 -10.78 -12.07 -36.66
CA GLU A 452 -11.66 -12.83 -37.57
C GLU A 452 -10.92 -14.06 -38.13
N GLY A 453 -11.58 -15.23 -38.09
CA GLY A 453 -11.06 -16.49 -38.64
C GLY A 453 -10.10 -17.29 -37.75
N GLN A 454 -9.78 -16.83 -36.54
CA GLN A 454 -8.91 -17.58 -35.61
C GLN A 454 -9.72 -18.38 -34.58
N SER A 455 -9.36 -19.65 -34.38
CA SER A 455 -9.98 -20.55 -33.38
C SER A 455 -9.48 -20.34 -31.95
N HIS A 456 -8.30 -19.72 -31.80
CA HIS A 456 -7.68 -19.39 -30.53
C HIS A 456 -6.78 -18.18 -30.67
N LEU A 457 -6.50 -17.51 -29.55
CA LEU A 457 -5.54 -16.42 -29.45
C LEU A 457 -4.32 -16.88 -28.65
N THR A 458 -3.12 -16.81 -29.24
CA THR A 458 -1.89 -17.01 -28.48
C THR A 458 -1.49 -15.70 -27.82
N THR A 459 -1.55 -15.63 -26.49
CA THR A 459 -1.25 -14.42 -25.73
C THR A 459 -0.53 -14.73 -24.43
N ARG A 460 0.19 -13.75 -23.88
CA ARG A 460 0.72 -13.84 -22.51
C ARG A 460 -0.39 -14.22 -21.53
N VAL A 461 -0.08 -15.16 -20.64
CA VAL A 461 -0.97 -15.59 -19.57
C VAL A 461 -1.22 -14.43 -18.59
N ALA A 462 -2.48 -14.13 -18.34
CA ALA A 462 -2.93 -13.22 -17.28
C ALA A 462 -4.32 -13.62 -16.79
N GLY A 463 -4.58 -13.36 -15.52
CA GLY A 463 -5.81 -13.75 -14.81
C GLY A 463 -5.47 -14.22 -13.40
N THR A 464 -6.49 -14.63 -12.65
CA THR A 464 -6.33 -15.02 -11.24
C THR A 464 -6.02 -16.51 -11.08
N TYR A 465 -4.97 -16.83 -10.31
CA TYR A 465 -4.61 -18.21 -9.99
C TYR A 465 -5.78 -18.98 -9.35
N GLY A 466 -5.96 -20.25 -9.72
CA GLY A 466 -7.12 -21.07 -9.34
C GLY A 466 -8.29 -21.00 -10.34
N TYR A 467 -8.48 -19.88 -11.03
CA TYR A 467 -9.52 -19.70 -12.04
C TYR A 467 -9.03 -19.91 -13.48
N LEU A 468 -7.70 -19.90 -13.69
CA LEU A 468 -7.09 -20.08 -15.00
C LEU A 468 -7.30 -21.49 -15.55
N ALA A 469 -7.77 -21.56 -16.79
CA ALA A 469 -7.90 -22.82 -17.51
C ALA A 469 -6.51 -23.46 -17.76
N PRO A 470 -6.36 -24.79 -17.63
CA PRO A 470 -5.06 -25.46 -17.74
C PRO A 470 -4.32 -25.20 -19.06
N GLU A 471 -5.00 -25.29 -20.20
CA GLU A 471 -4.41 -25.05 -21.52
C GLU A 471 -3.93 -23.61 -21.68
N TYR A 472 -4.64 -22.67 -21.06
CA TYR A 472 -4.30 -21.27 -21.13
C TYR A 472 -3.09 -20.97 -20.22
N ALA A 473 -3.07 -21.56 -19.02
CA ALA A 473 -1.95 -21.44 -18.10
C ALA A 473 -0.65 -22.07 -18.63
N LEU A 474 -0.76 -23.23 -19.30
CA LEU A 474 0.39 -23.98 -19.80
C LEU A 474 0.91 -23.48 -21.15
N TYR A 475 0.01 -23.16 -22.09
CA TYR A 475 0.38 -22.89 -23.48
C TYR A 475 0.06 -21.47 -23.94
N GLY A 476 -0.59 -20.64 -23.11
CA GLY A 476 -1.04 -19.30 -23.51
C GLY A 476 -2.14 -19.31 -24.58
N GLN A 477 -2.79 -20.46 -24.79
CA GLN A 477 -3.90 -20.63 -25.74
C GLN A 477 -5.20 -20.14 -25.13
N LEU A 478 -5.61 -18.93 -25.51
CA LEU A 478 -6.84 -18.32 -25.03
C LEU A 478 -8.01 -18.59 -26.00
N THR A 479 -9.11 -19.10 -25.46
CA THR A 479 -10.37 -19.34 -26.18
C THR A 479 -11.55 -18.90 -25.33
N GLU A 480 -12.77 -18.92 -25.88
CA GLU A 480 -13.99 -18.74 -25.11
C GLU A 480 -14.14 -19.80 -24.01
N LYS A 481 -13.60 -21.00 -24.25
CA LYS A 481 -13.61 -22.11 -23.28
C LYS A 481 -12.71 -21.86 -22.07
N SER A 482 -11.80 -20.89 -22.14
CA SER A 482 -11.02 -20.47 -20.98
C SER A 482 -11.90 -19.71 -19.98
N ASP A 483 -12.80 -18.84 -20.45
CA ASP A 483 -13.81 -18.19 -19.58
C ASP A 483 -14.84 -19.19 -19.07
N VAL A 484 -15.24 -20.19 -19.88
CA VAL A 484 -16.15 -21.27 -19.45
C VAL A 484 -15.56 -22.05 -18.28
N TYR A 485 -14.25 -22.34 -18.30
CA TYR A 485 -13.58 -22.98 -17.18
C TYR A 485 -13.70 -22.17 -15.90
N SER A 486 -13.34 -20.88 -15.95
CA SER A 486 -13.45 -19.97 -14.81
C SER A 486 -14.90 -19.83 -14.30
N PHE A 487 -15.88 -19.81 -15.20
CA PHE A 487 -17.31 -19.83 -14.85
C PHE A 487 -17.70 -21.13 -14.11
N GLY A 488 -17.20 -22.28 -14.54
CA GLY A 488 -17.38 -23.56 -13.85
C GLY A 488 -16.87 -23.53 -12.41
N ILE A 489 -15.70 -22.92 -12.18
CA ILE A 489 -15.16 -22.69 -10.83
C ILE A 489 -16.13 -21.83 -9.99
N VAL A 490 -16.59 -20.71 -10.54
CA VAL A 490 -17.53 -19.81 -9.85
C VAL A 490 -18.85 -20.51 -9.50
N ILE A 491 -19.38 -21.38 -10.38
CA ILE A 491 -20.55 -22.22 -10.05
C ILE A 491 -20.25 -23.07 -8.81
N LEU A 492 -19.10 -23.75 -8.77
CA LEU A 492 -18.74 -24.62 -7.64
C LEU A 492 -18.55 -23.82 -6.34
N GLU A 493 -17.96 -22.63 -6.41
CA GLU A 493 -17.88 -21.71 -5.26
C GLU A 493 -19.27 -21.31 -4.76
N ILE A 494 -20.16 -20.91 -5.66
CA ILE A 494 -21.54 -20.53 -5.32
C ILE A 494 -22.30 -21.72 -4.74
N MET A 495 -22.12 -22.94 -5.23
CA MET A 495 -22.85 -24.10 -4.71
C MET A 495 -22.34 -24.57 -3.35
N SER A 496 -21.01 -24.49 -3.13
CA SER A 496 -20.37 -25.07 -1.94
C SER A 496 -20.05 -24.10 -0.82
N GLY A 497 -19.91 -22.80 -1.12
CA GLY A 497 -19.33 -21.86 -0.17
C GLY A 497 -17.84 -22.11 0.09
N ARG A 498 -17.16 -22.93 -0.72
CA ARG A 498 -15.73 -23.23 -0.59
C ARG A 498 -14.92 -22.33 -1.53
N ARG A 499 -13.88 -21.67 -1.01
CA ARG A 499 -12.93 -20.86 -1.81
C ARG A 499 -12.10 -21.78 -2.71
N VAL A 500 -11.82 -21.33 -3.94
CA VAL A 500 -10.95 -22.07 -4.87
C VAL A 500 -9.52 -22.27 -4.35
N LEU A 501 -9.02 -21.35 -3.54
CA LEU A 501 -7.71 -21.44 -2.86
C LEU A 501 -7.94 -21.52 -1.35
N VAL A 502 -7.72 -22.71 -0.76
CA VAL A 502 -7.73 -22.91 0.69
C VAL A 502 -6.38 -22.48 1.26
N GLY A 503 -6.37 -21.51 2.17
CA GLY A 503 -5.18 -21.13 2.93
C GLY A 503 -4.64 -22.32 3.74
N SER A 504 -3.32 -22.47 3.74
CA SER A 504 -2.36 -23.44 4.32
C SER A 504 -2.68 -24.25 5.60
N SER A 505 -3.94 -24.51 5.95
CA SER A 505 -4.37 -25.13 7.20
C SER A 505 -5.03 -26.51 7.03
N GLU A 506 -5.29 -26.97 5.80
CA GLU A 506 -5.71 -28.35 5.54
C GLU A 506 -4.60 -29.18 4.87
N PRO A 507 -4.40 -30.46 5.28
CA PRO A 507 -3.29 -31.30 4.81
C PRO A 507 -3.36 -31.68 3.33
N SER A 508 -4.50 -31.51 2.66
CA SER A 508 -4.69 -31.85 1.26
C SER A 508 -5.16 -30.62 0.47
N LYS A 509 -4.25 -30.01 -0.31
CA LYS A 509 -4.57 -28.93 -1.26
C LYS A 509 -5.33 -29.50 -2.48
N ILE A 510 -6.49 -30.09 -2.26
CA ILE A 510 -7.34 -30.63 -3.33
C ILE A 510 -8.05 -29.43 -3.99
N LEU A 511 -7.90 -29.29 -5.30
CA LEU A 511 -8.60 -28.26 -6.06
C LEU A 511 -10.13 -28.47 -5.93
N ILE A 512 -10.90 -27.38 -5.88
CA ILE A 512 -12.37 -27.45 -5.76
C ILE A 512 -13.01 -28.35 -6.83
N THR A 513 -12.39 -28.42 -8.01
CA THR A 513 -12.86 -29.26 -9.12
C THR A 513 -12.58 -30.74 -8.89
N ASP A 514 -11.45 -31.11 -8.29
CA ASP A 514 -11.11 -32.50 -7.98
C ASP A 514 -12.01 -33.03 -6.86
N TRP A 515 -12.19 -32.23 -5.81
CA TRP A 515 -13.08 -32.55 -4.70
C TRP A 515 -14.54 -32.71 -5.14
N ALA A 516 -15.07 -31.77 -5.93
CA ALA A 516 -16.44 -31.86 -6.44
C ALA A 516 -16.63 -33.06 -7.37
N TRP A 517 -15.63 -33.36 -8.21
CA TRP A 517 -15.65 -34.51 -9.09
C TRP A 517 -15.76 -35.83 -8.33
N GLU A 518 -14.93 -36.02 -7.31
CA GLU A 518 -14.91 -37.22 -6.48
C GLU A 518 -16.26 -37.46 -5.82
N LEU A 519 -16.83 -36.43 -5.16
CA LEU A 519 -18.13 -36.53 -4.51
C LEU A 519 -19.24 -36.88 -5.49
N VAL A 520 -19.26 -36.29 -6.69
CA VAL A 520 -20.28 -36.62 -7.71
C VAL A 520 -20.11 -38.05 -8.22
N LYS A 521 -18.88 -38.54 -8.44
CA LYS A 521 -18.63 -39.91 -8.87
C LYS A 521 -18.98 -40.94 -7.80
N SER A 522 -18.81 -40.61 -6.51
CA SER A 522 -19.25 -41.46 -5.40
C SER A 522 -20.75 -41.38 -5.11
N GLY A 523 -21.54 -40.61 -5.87
CA GLY A 523 -22.97 -40.44 -5.62
C GLY A 523 -23.30 -39.56 -4.40
N ARG A 524 -22.32 -38.79 -3.90
CA ARG A 524 -22.40 -37.94 -2.70
C ARG A 524 -22.49 -36.45 -3.03
N VAL A 525 -23.18 -36.10 -4.12
CA VAL A 525 -23.30 -34.72 -4.61
C VAL A 525 -23.91 -33.76 -3.57
N GLU A 526 -24.77 -34.25 -2.68
CA GLU A 526 -25.40 -33.43 -1.64
C GLU A 526 -24.40 -32.85 -0.65
N GLU A 527 -23.25 -33.52 -0.45
CA GLU A 527 -22.16 -33.02 0.41
C GLU A 527 -21.52 -31.74 -0.15
N ILE A 528 -21.66 -31.49 -1.47
CA ILE A 528 -21.15 -30.27 -2.11
C ILE A 528 -21.98 -29.06 -1.71
N PHE A 529 -23.28 -29.22 -1.43
CA PHE A 529 -24.14 -28.08 -1.14
C PHE A 529 -23.78 -27.41 0.18
N HIS A 530 -23.64 -26.10 0.15
CA HIS A 530 -23.50 -25.28 1.35
C HIS A 530 -24.66 -25.54 2.32
N GLY A 531 -24.38 -25.57 3.62
CA GLY A 531 -25.38 -25.91 4.66
C GLY A 531 -26.64 -25.04 4.58
N SER A 532 -26.52 -23.77 4.21
CA SER A 532 -27.66 -22.84 4.09
C SER A 532 -28.65 -23.17 2.96
N ILE A 533 -28.27 -24.00 1.99
CA ILE A 533 -29.15 -24.38 0.86
C ILE A 533 -29.44 -25.87 0.79
N ARG A 534 -28.64 -26.70 1.49
CA ARG A 534 -28.66 -28.17 1.43
C ARG A 534 -30.05 -28.76 1.66
N ASP A 535 -30.76 -28.26 2.67
CA ASP A 535 -32.05 -28.82 3.10
C ASP A 535 -33.27 -28.04 2.58
N VAL A 536 -33.04 -26.89 1.93
CA VAL A 536 -34.10 -25.96 1.51
C VAL A 536 -34.33 -26.01 -0.01
N GLY A 537 -33.28 -26.26 -0.79
CA GLY A 537 -33.36 -26.25 -2.25
C GLY A 537 -33.85 -27.58 -2.87
N PRO A 538 -34.43 -27.55 -4.08
CA PRO A 538 -34.76 -28.75 -4.84
C PRO A 538 -33.49 -29.48 -5.28
N LYS A 539 -33.16 -30.58 -4.58
CA LYS A 539 -31.90 -31.34 -4.74
C LYS A 539 -31.55 -31.70 -6.17
N ALA A 540 -32.51 -32.23 -6.95
CA ALA A 540 -32.27 -32.60 -8.35
C ALA A 540 -31.86 -31.40 -9.23
N VAL A 541 -32.43 -30.22 -8.98
CA VAL A 541 -32.06 -28.99 -9.71
C VAL A 541 -30.71 -28.49 -9.22
N MET A 542 -30.42 -28.52 -7.92
CA MET A 542 -29.11 -28.12 -7.38
C MET A 542 -27.98 -29.02 -7.89
N GLU A 543 -28.21 -30.33 -7.96
CA GLU A 543 -27.29 -31.31 -8.53
C GLU A 543 -26.97 -31.00 -9.99
N ARG A 544 -27.99 -30.59 -10.76
CA ARG A 544 -27.83 -30.17 -12.15
C ARG A 544 -26.81 -29.03 -12.29
N PHE A 545 -26.87 -28.04 -11.40
CA PHE A 545 -25.94 -26.90 -11.40
C PHE A 545 -24.50 -27.36 -11.08
N VAL A 546 -24.32 -28.25 -10.11
CA VAL A 546 -23.00 -28.82 -9.79
C VAL A 546 -22.42 -29.59 -10.98
N ARG A 547 -23.23 -30.43 -11.64
CA ARG A 547 -22.82 -31.19 -12.82
C ARG A 547 -22.40 -30.29 -13.98
N VAL A 548 -23.14 -29.20 -14.24
CA VAL A 548 -22.73 -28.19 -15.24
C VAL A 548 -21.44 -27.50 -14.82
N GLY A 549 -21.29 -27.11 -13.54
CA GLY A 549 -20.06 -26.49 -13.02
C GLY A 549 -18.82 -27.37 -13.26
N ILE A 550 -18.94 -28.66 -12.97
CA ILE A 550 -17.90 -29.67 -13.24
C ILE A 550 -17.59 -29.76 -14.74
N LEU A 551 -18.61 -29.84 -15.60
CA LEU A 551 -18.42 -29.98 -17.04
C LEU A 551 -17.76 -28.72 -17.65
N CYS A 552 -18.17 -27.54 -17.19
CA CYS A 552 -17.54 -26.26 -17.54
C CYS A 552 -16.07 -26.22 -17.10
N ALA A 553 -15.76 -26.71 -15.89
CA ALA A 553 -14.41 -26.74 -15.32
C ALA A 553 -13.60 -28.01 -15.69
N HIS A 554 -13.97 -28.71 -16.77
CA HIS A 554 -13.26 -29.92 -17.18
C HIS A 554 -11.84 -29.60 -17.69
N VAL A 555 -10.86 -30.47 -17.43
CA VAL A 555 -9.45 -30.26 -17.83
C VAL A 555 -9.31 -30.21 -19.35
N MET A 556 -9.98 -31.12 -20.06
CA MET A 556 -9.98 -31.15 -21.54
C MET A 556 -10.94 -30.10 -22.12
N VAL A 557 -10.40 -29.20 -22.94
CA VAL A 557 -11.13 -28.10 -23.60
C VAL A 557 -12.31 -28.60 -24.45
N GLY A 558 -12.09 -29.68 -25.21
CA GLY A 558 -13.11 -30.24 -26.11
C GLY A 558 -14.34 -30.81 -25.41
N LEU A 559 -14.23 -31.11 -24.11
CA LEU A 559 -15.34 -31.64 -23.29
C LEU A 559 -16.13 -30.54 -22.59
N ARG A 560 -15.61 -29.30 -22.54
CA ARG A 560 -16.33 -28.17 -21.98
C ARG A 560 -17.47 -27.78 -22.93
N PRO A 561 -18.69 -27.48 -22.44
CA PRO A 561 -19.74 -26.92 -23.28
C PRO A 561 -19.36 -25.52 -23.75
N THR A 562 -20.10 -24.97 -24.70
CA THR A 562 -20.13 -23.51 -24.87
C THR A 562 -20.91 -22.90 -23.69
N VAL A 563 -20.71 -21.61 -23.39
CA VAL A 563 -21.53 -20.98 -22.34
C VAL A 563 -23.01 -20.92 -22.71
N ALA A 564 -23.34 -20.88 -24.00
CA ALA A 564 -24.72 -20.95 -24.49
C ALA A 564 -25.34 -22.34 -24.23
N ASP A 565 -24.59 -23.43 -24.46
CA ASP A 565 -25.06 -24.77 -24.13
C ASP A 565 -25.12 -24.99 -22.62
N ALA A 566 -24.15 -24.46 -21.87
CA ALA A 566 -24.18 -24.49 -20.40
C ALA A 566 -25.41 -23.77 -19.84
N LEU A 567 -25.80 -22.62 -20.43
CA LEU A 567 -27.00 -21.89 -20.04
C LEU A 567 -28.27 -22.73 -20.27
N LYS A 568 -28.43 -23.34 -21.45
CA LYS A 568 -29.55 -24.25 -21.74
C LYS A 568 -29.58 -25.45 -20.78
N MET A 569 -28.42 -26.00 -20.45
CA MET A 569 -28.31 -27.04 -19.43
C MET A 569 -28.76 -26.50 -18.07
N LEU A 570 -28.35 -25.31 -17.64
CA LEU A 570 -28.76 -24.74 -16.35
C LEU A 570 -30.26 -24.41 -16.29
N GLU A 571 -30.86 -24.00 -17.41
CA GLU A 571 -32.29 -23.66 -17.52
C GLU A 571 -33.19 -24.89 -17.55
N GLY A 572 -32.66 -26.05 -17.95
CA GLY A 572 -33.42 -27.31 -18.02
C GLY A 572 -33.78 -27.73 -19.45
N ASP A 573 -33.41 -26.92 -20.45
CA ASP A 573 -33.83 -27.09 -21.85
C ASP A 573 -33.11 -28.26 -22.55
N VAL A 574 -31.90 -28.61 -22.10
CA VAL A 574 -31.05 -29.65 -22.71
C VAL A 574 -30.47 -30.54 -21.62
N ASP A 575 -30.54 -31.86 -21.76
CA ASP A 575 -29.95 -32.77 -20.77
C ASP A 575 -28.43 -32.65 -20.66
N ILE A 576 -27.93 -32.89 -19.44
CA ILE A 576 -26.49 -32.90 -19.19
C ILE A 576 -25.93 -34.23 -19.71
N PRO A 577 -24.86 -34.21 -20.54
CA PRO A 577 -24.22 -35.44 -20.96
C PRO A 577 -23.65 -36.20 -19.75
N ARG A 578 -23.42 -37.50 -19.91
CA ARG A 578 -22.71 -38.28 -18.88
C ARG A 578 -21.36 -37.62 -18.63
N LEU A 579 -21.06 -37.38 -17.35
CA LEU A 579 -19.85 -36.69 -16.94
C LEU A 579 -18.61 -37.50 -17.39
N PRO A 580 -17.77 -36.94 -18.27
CA PRO A 580 -16.61 -37.64 -18.84
C PRO A 580 -15.50 -37.80 -17.81
N ASP A 581 -14.77 -38.92 -17.85
CA ASP A 581 -13.72 -39.18 -16.86
C ASP A 581 -12.60 -38.15 -16.90
N ARG A 582 -12.18 -37.71 -15.71
CA ARG A 582 -11.10 -36.75 -15.55
C ARG A 582 -9.76 -37.51 -15.49
N PRO A 583 -8.74 -37.09 -16.25
CA PRO A 583 -7.39 -37.60 -16.05
C PRO A 583 -6.94 -37.32 -14.61
N LEU A 584 -6.43 -38.34 -13.92
CA LEU A 584 -5.85 -38.18 -12.58
C LEU A 584 -4.73 -37.13 -12.65
N PRO A 585 -4.73 -36.11 -11.76
CA PRO A 585 -3.61 -35.19 -11.68
C PRO A 585 -2.35 -35.96 -11.24
N LEU A 586 -1.19 -35.69 -11.87
CA LEU A 586 0.12 -36.28 -11.55
C LEU A 586 0.51 -36.18 -10.07
N SER A 587 -0.12 -35.30 -9.29
CA SER A 587 0.07 -35.20 -7.83
C SER A 587 -0.49 -36.41 -7.08
N HIS A 588 -1.40 -37.19 -7.66
CA HIS A 588 -2.00 -38.35 -7.02
C HIS A 588 -1.05 -39.55 -6.94
N GLU A 589 -0.15 -39.73 -7.93
CA GLU A 589 0.88 -40.79 -7.89
C GLU A 589 1.91 -40.53 -6.78
N ILE A 590 2.32 -39.28 -6.59
CA ILE A 590 3.32 -38.89 -5.57
C ILE A 590 2.76 -39.06 -4.13
N LEU A 591 1.46 -38.84 -3.94
CA LEU A 591 0.79 -39.03 -2.63
C LEU A 591 0.52 -40.50 -2.30
N GLN A 592 0.34 -41.36 -3.30
CA GLN A 592 0.15 -42.78 -3.09
C GLN A 592 1.48 -43.49 -2.77
N GLU A 593 2.58 -43.09 -3.42
CA GLU A 593 3.92 -43.64 -3.12
C GLU A 593 4.38 -43.29 -1.70
N THR A 594 4.10 -42.07 -1.23
CA THR A 594 4.45 -41.60 0.12
C THR A 594 3.62 -42.27 1.23
N SER A 595 2.39 -42.70 0.93
CA SER A 595 1.55 -43.45 1.88
C SER A 595 1.99 -44.91 2.03
N PHE A 596 2.55 -45.51 0.96
CA PHE A 596 3.10 -46.87 1.01
C PHE A 596 4.48 -46.95 1.69
N THR A 597 5.28 -45.87 1.69
CA THR A 597 6.59 -45.88 2.36
C THR A 597 6.49 -45.73 3.88
N TYR A 598 5.42 -45.10 4.40
CA TYR A 598 5.24 -44.89 5.85
C TYR A 598 4.67 -46.12 6.58
N SER A 599 4.04 -47.03 5.85
CA SER A 599 3.40 -48.22 6.44
C SER A 599 4.40 -49.35 6.77
N THR A 600 5.63 -49.28 6.24
CA THR A 600 6.62 -50.36 6.36
C THR A 600 7.70 -50.11 7.43
N PHE A 601 7.67 -48.95 8.11
CA PHE A 601 8.72 -48.56 9.07
C PHE A 601 8.27 -48.46 10.55
N THR A 602 7.02 -48.80 10.88
CA THR A 602 6.50 -48.72 12.27
C THR A 602 6.02 -50.05 12.84
N SER A 603 6.71 -51.15 12.54
CA SER A 603 6.48 -52.41 13.24
C SER A 603 7.77 -53.23 13.40
N GLN A 604 8.68 -52.78 14.26
CA GLN A 604 9.56 -53.65 15.05
C GLN A 604 10.40 -52.81 16.00
N GLU A 605 9.95 -52.67 17.25
CA GLU A 605 10.81 -52.64 18.43
C GLU A 605 9.95 -52.60 19.72
N SER A 606 9.72 -53.76 20.34
CA SER A 606 9.69 -53.91 21.81
C SER A 606 9.53 -55.38 22.23
N GLY A 607 10.49 -55.84 23.07
CA GLY A 607 10.47 -57.11 23.83
C GLY A 607 11.16 -58.29 23.13
N GLY A 608 12.31 -58.84 23.53
CA GLY A 608 13.07 -58.73 24.77
C GLY A 608 13.19 -60.11 25.44
N LYS A 609 14.35 -60.79 25.22
CA LYS A 609 14.94 -61.94 25.97
C LYS A 609 14.06 -63.21 26.07
N SER A 610 14.52 -64.46 26.04
CA SER A 610 15.77 -65.22 26.17
C SER A 610 15.39 -66.64 25.67
N SER A 611 16.25 -67.48 25.07
CA SER A 611 17.12 -68.41 25.80
C SER A 611 17.74 -69.45 24.84
N ILE A 612 19.04 -69.72 25.03
CA ILE A 612 19.68 -71.06 25.04
C ILE A 612 19.59 -71.93 23.76
N GLY A 613 20.70 -71.90 23.01
CA GLY A 613 21.56 -73.02 22.60
C GLY A 613 21.05 -74.46 22.37
N SER A 614 21.79 -75.11 21.46
CA SER A 614 21.99 -76.55 21.21
C SER A 614 21.14 -77.15 20.09
N SER A 615 21.72 -77.23 18.89
CA SER A 615 22.20 -78.48 18.25
C SER A 615 22.49 -78.24 16.77
#